data_AF-A0AAU2NIA2-F1
#
_entry.id   AF-A0AAU2NIA2-F1
#
_cell.length_a   1.000
_cell.length_b   1.000
_cell.length_c   1.000
_cell.angle_alpha   90.00
_cell.angle_beta   90.00
_cell.angle_gamma   90.00
#
_symmetry.space_group_name_H-M   'P 1'
#
loop_
_entity.id
_entity.type
_entity.pdbx_description
1 polymer ?
#
loop_
_entity_poly.entity_id
_entity_poly.type
_entity_poly.pdbx_seq_one_letter_code
_entity_poly.pdbx_strand_id
1 'polypeptide(L)'
;MGEVGVGGRAGQLRSSGLRHGWTTGACATAATKAAYQALLTGAFPDPVVITLPKGQQPGFALAAEELVAGELPADGVPVGASPVGGAPAEGAAVAPAGPDGSRGRRAMAGVVKDAGDDPDVTHGALIRSTVWAGEPGSGVVFRAGPGVGTVTKAGLPLGVGEPAINPVPRQMIRDAVAEVAAGFGGDGDVVVEISVDHGEEIARSTWNPRLGILGGLSILGTTGIVVPYSCSAWIDSIRRGVDVARAAGRTHVAGCTGSTSEKVAVAVHGLPEDALLDMGDFAGAVLKYLKRHPVPRLTIAGGFAKLSKLAAGHLDLHSARSQVDKGYLAGLARAGGAGPELADAVAAANTALEAIQLCRAAGVPLGDLVAEAARATALGVLVGSPVAVDVICIDRAGTIVGRAEPAGPLIPGPLSPLAR
;
A
#
# COMPACT_ATOMS: atom_id res chain seq x y z
N MET A 1 20.54 -3.23 38.60
CA MET A 1 19.35 -2.74 37.87
C MET A 1 19.56 -3.10 36.41
N GLY A 2 18.92 -4.17 35.95
CA GLY A 2 19.14 -4.72 34.61
C GLY A 2 18.43 -3.87 33.56
N GLU A 3 19.14 -3.57 32.47
CA GLU A 3 18.58 -2.98 31.26
C GLU A 3 17.44 -3.87 30.74
N VAL A 4 16.25 -3.29 30.66
CA VAL A 4 15.13 -3.90 29.94
C VAL A 4 15.50 -3.87 28.46
N GLY A 5 15.93 -5.03 27.93
CA GLY A 5 16.26 -5.19 26.52
C GLY A 5 15.13 -4.70 25.65
N VAL A 6 15.40 -3.70 24.80
CA VAL A 6 14.45 -3.17 23.83
C VAL A 6 14.31 -4.18 22.68
N GLY A 7 13.62 -5.28 22.95
CA GLY A 7 13.23 -6.26 21.94
C GLY A 7 12.16 -5.68 21.01
N GLY A 8 12.30 -5.92 19.71
CA GLY A 8 11.32 -5.55 18.67
C GLY A 8 11.84 -4.56 17.63
N ARG A 9 10.92 -3.89 16.91
CA ARG A 9 11.21 -3.01 15.76
C ARG A 9 12.22 -1.89 16.06
N ALA A 10 12.25 -1.38 17.28
CA ALA A 10 13.19 -0.34 17.71
C ALA A 10 14.63 -0.88 17.92
N GLY A 11 14.77 -2.13 18.37
CA GLY A 11 16.06 -2.80 18.46
C GLY A 11 16.63 -3.15 17.09
N GLN A 12 15.76 -3.52 16.13
CA GLN A 12 16.16 -3.86 14.76
C GLN A 12 16.69 -2.66 13.96
N LEU A 13 16.10 -1.47 14.15
CA LEU A 13 16.61 -0.23 13.57
C LEU A 13 18.00 0.13 14.12
N ARG A 14 18.18 0.03 15.45
CA ARG A 14 19.47 0.30 16.12
C ARG A 14 20.59 -0.65 15.67
N SER A 15 20.28 -1.93 15.40
CA SER A 15 21.27 -2.91 14.93
C SER A 15 21.60 -2.79 13.44
N SER A 16 20.71 -2.21 12.63
CA SER A 16 20.88 -2.12 11.16
C SER A 16 21.63 -0.86 10.68
N GLY A 17 21.68 0.19 11.51
CA GLY A 17 22.22 1.50 11.12
C GLY A 17 21.35 2.28 10.12
N LEU A 18 20.23 1.71 9.65
CA LEU A 18 19.34 2.35 8.69
C LEU A 18 18.46 3.41 9.37
N ARG A 19 18.31 4.54 8.69
CA ARG A 19 17.49 5.67 9.13
C ARG A 19 16.03 5.42 8.79
N HIS A 20 15.17 5.57 9.79
CA HIS A 20 13.73 5.56 9.58
C HIS A 20 13.26 6.86 8.91
N GLY A 21 12.09 6.81 8.28
CA GLY A 21 11.42 7.97 7.72
C GLY A 21 10.09 8.27 8.38
N TRP A 22 9.33 9.16 7.75
CA TRP A 22 8.01 9.60 8.16
C TRP A 22 6.97 9.24 7.10
N THR A 23 5.82 8.80 7.56
CA THR A 23 4.71 8.41 6.66
C THR A 23 4.04 9.65 6.06
N THR A 24 3.31 9.48 4.94
CA THR A 24 2.53 10.58 4.36
C THR A 24 1.52 11.16 5.36
N GLY A 25 0.94 10.31 6.22
CA GLY A 25 0.07 10.74 7.31
C GLY A 25 0.74 11.60 8.38
N ALA A 26 2.01 11.33 8.72
CA ALA A 26 2.76 12.15 9.67
C ALA A 26 3.06 13.54 9.08
N CYS A 27 3.52 13.60 7.83
CA CYS A 27 3.76 14.86 7.12
C CYS A 27 2.47 15.69 6.96
N ALA A 28 1.34 15.04 6.60
CA ALA A 28 0.03 15.71 6.51
C ALA A 28 -0.44 16.25 7.87
N THR A 29 -0.19 15.51 8.96
CA THR A 29 -0.50 15.95 10.33
C THR A 29 0.33 17.17 10.71
N ALA A 30 1.64 17.13 10.45
CA ALA A 30 2.56 18.25 10.68
C ALA A 30 2.14 19.50 9.91
N ALA A 31 1.87 19.37 8.61
CA ALA A 31 1.36 20.44 7.77
C ALA A 31 0.04 21.00 8.32
N THR A 32 -0.92 20.14 8.69
CA THR A 32 -2.21 20.59 9.22
C THR A 32 -2.07 21.35 10.53
N LYS A 33 -1.21 20.86 11.44
CA LYS A 33 -0.92 21.52 12.72
C LYS A 33 -0.37 22.93 12.50
N ALA A 34 0.60 23.06 11.61
CA ALA A 34 1.21 24.35 11.30
C ALA A 34 0.23 25.32 10.64
N ALA A 35 -0.54 24.85 9.65
CA ALA A 35 -1.56 25.65 8.97
C ALA A 35 -2.64 26.14 9.94
N TYR A 36 -3.17 25.26 10.78
CA TYR A 36 -4.21 25.65 11.73
C TYR A 36 -3.70 26.62 12.79
N GLN A 37 -2.48 26.42 13.30
CA GLN A 37 -1.86 27.38 14.21
C GLN A 37 -1.69 28.76 13.56
N ALA A 38 -1.24 28.82 12.31
CA ALA A 38 -1.14 30.07 11.56
C ALA A 38 -2.49 30.72 11.29
N LEU A 39 -3.55 29.91 11.11
CA LEU A 39 -4.91 30.42 10.97
C LEU A 39 -5.40 31.14 12.24
N LEU A 40 -5.02 30.66 13.43
CA LEU A 40 -5.38 31.29 14.70
C LEU A 40 -4.47 32.48 15.05
N THR A 41 -3.16 32.30 14.88
CA THR A 41 -2.15 33.22 15.43
C THR A 41 -1.53 34.18 14.41
N GLY A 42 -1.65 33.88 13.12
CA GLY A 42 -0.95 34.58 12.04
C GLY A 42 0.49 34.11 11.81
N ALA A 43 1.01 33.16 12.60
CA ALA A 43 2.39 32.69 12.51
C ALA A 43 2.47 31.15 12.38
N PHE A 44 3.37 30.68 11.51
CA PHE A 44 3.63 29.26 11.32
C PHE A 44 4.69 28.74 12.32
N PRO A 45 4.45 27.61 12.99
CA PRO A 45 5.49 26.94 13.77
C PRO A 45 6.47 26.21 12.85
N ASP A 46 7.75 26.56 12.92
CA ASP A 46 8.82 25.86 12.21
C ASP A 46 10.07 25.68 13.12
N PRO A 47 10.50 24.44 13.43
CA PRO A 47 9.86 23.17 13.05
C PRO A 47 8.54 22.94 13.80
N VAL A 48 7.60 22.25 13.16
CA VAL A 48 6.37 21.79 13.79
C VAL A 48 6.57 20.43 14.44
N VAL A 49 6.23 20.31 15.73
CA VAL A 49 6.29 19.04 16.47
C VAL A 49 4.91 18.41 16.54
N ILE A 50 4.79 17.11 16.23
CA ILE A 50 3.52 16.37 16.35
C ILE A 50 3.68 15.15 17.26
N THR A 51 2.58 14.67 17.85
CA THR A 51 2.58 13.42 18.62
C THR A 51 2.17 12.25 17.73
N LEU A 52 3.02 11.23 17.62
CA LEU A 52 2.74 10.00 16.86
C LEU A 52 1.95 8.98 17.71
N PRO A 53 1.31 7.96 17.11
CA PRO A 53 0.49 6.97 17.83
C PRO A 53 1.18 6.23 18.98
N LYS A 54 2.52 6.21 19.01
CA LYS A 54 3.32 5.60 20.09
C LYS A 54 3.91 6.62 21.06
N GLY A 55 3.43 7.86 21.05
CA GLY A 55 3.86 8.95 21.93
C GLY A 55 5.17 9.65 21.52
N GLN A 56 5.80 9.26 20.41
CA GLN A 56 7.00 9.93 19.91
C GLN A 56 6.65 11.32 19.39
N GLN A 57 7.55 12.29 19.60
CA GLN A 57 7.33 13.70 19.22
C GLN A 57 8.42 14.24 18.27
N PRO A 58 8.42 13.84 16.99
CA PRO A 58 9.35 14.37 16.00
C PRO A 58 8.97 15.77 15.52
N GLY A 59 9.98 16.55 15.17
CA GLY A 59 9.85 17.85 14.50
C GLY A 59 9.94 17.72 12.98
N PHE A 60 9.18 18.54 12.27
CA PHE A 60 9.12 18.61 10.81
C PHE A 60 9.40 20.05 10.37
N ALA A 61 10.33 20.21 9.44
CA ALA A 61 10.59 21.50 8.82
C ALA A 61 9.48 21.82 7.79
N LEU A 62 9.04 23.07 7.77
CA LEU A 62 8.12 23.54 6.74
C LEU A 62 8.89 23.80 5.44
N ALA A 63 8.32 23.33 4.33
CA ALA A 63 8.85 23.53 2.99
C ALA A 63 8.01 24.54 2.17
N ALA A 64 6.80 24.83 2.63
CA ALA A 64 5.93 25.84 2.06
C ALA A 64 4.96 26.36 3.12
N GLU A 65 4.60 27.64 3.03
CA GLU A 65 3.60 28.27 3.89
C GLU A 65 2.88 29.38 3.12
N GLU A 66 1.59 29.56 3.42
CA GLU A 66 0.76 30.60 2.81
C GLU A 66 -0.36 30.95 3.79
N LEU A 67 -0.53 32.22 4.13
CA LEU A 67 -1.66 32.71 4.91
C LEU A 67 -2.42 33.74 4.09
N VAL A 68 -3.70 33.46 3.82
CA VAL A 68 -4.61 34.39 3.16
C VAL A 68 -5.56 34.96 4.21
N ALA A 69 -5.43 36.25 4.48
CA ALA A 69 -6.41 36.99 5.26
C ALA A 69 -7.71 37.13 4.44
N GLY A 70 -8.86 36.80 5.03
CA GLY A 70 -10.14 37.05 4.37
C GLY A 70 -10.39 38.56 4.24
N GLU A 71 -10.93 39.00 3.11
CA GLU A 71 -11.55 40.32 3.02
C GLU A 71 -12.88 40.29 3.77
N LEU A 72 -13.09 41.23 4.68
CA LEU A 72 -14.41 41.47 5.28
C LEU A 72 -15.40 41.83 4.15
N PRO A 73 -16.67 41.38 4.19
CA PRO A 73 -17.68 41.95 3.32
C PRO A 73 -17.74 43.45 3.59
N ALA A 74 -17.56 44.24 2.52
CA ALA A 74 -17.60 45.69 2.57
C ALA A 74 -19.03 46.15 2.87
N ASP A 75 -19.41 46.18 4.15
CA ASP A 75 -20.55 46.96 4.61
C ASP A 75 -20.15 48.44 4.48
N GLY A 76 -20.81 49.11 3.54
CA GLY A 76 -20.34 50.35 2.95
C GLY A 76 -20.38 51.58 3.85
N VAL A 77 -19.36 52.44 3.66
CA VAL A 77 -19.49 53.90 3.57
C VAL A 77 -18.38 54.40 2.59
N PRO A 78 -18.68 55.21 1.57
CA PRO A 78 -17.65 55.77 0.70
C PRO A 78 -17.14 57.09 1.26
N VAL A 79 -15.82 57.26 1.40
CA VAL A 79 -15.20 58.59 1.35
C VAL A 79 -13.88 58.49 0.57
N GLY A 80 -13.82 59.22 -0.55
CA GLY A 80 -12.84 59.03 -1.62
C GLY A 80 -11.44 59.58 -1.37
N ALA A 81 -10.50 59.08 -2.16
CA ALA A 81 -9.69 59.85 -3.11
C ALA A 81 -8.80 58.87 -3.91
N SER A 82 -8.76 59.05 -5.24
CA SER A 82 -7.82 58.43 -6.19
C SER A 82 -6.87 59.55 -6.69
N PRO A 83 -5.83 59.32 -7.54
CA PRO A 83 -5.21 58.07 -8.03
C PRO A 83 -3.67 58.07 -7.74
N VAL A 84 -2.87 57.05 -8.06
CA VAL A 84 -2.13 56.75 -9.32
C VAL A 84 -1.36 55.43 -9.03
N GLY A 85 -1.10 54.43 -9.87
CA GLY A 85 -1.27 54.13 -11.30
C GLY A 85 -0.40 52.89 -11.60
N GLY A 86 -0.79 52.05 -12.58
CA GLY A 86 0.03 50.93 -13.08
C GLY A 86 -0.76 49.66 -13.40
N ALA A 87 -0.87 49.33 -14.69
CA ALA A 87 -1.58 48.16 -15.22
C ALA A 87 -0.82 46.83 -14.93
N PRO A 88 -1.52 45.68 -14.84
CA PRO A 88 -0.93 44.40 -14.45
C PRO A 88 -0.41 43.58 -15.65
N ALA A 89 0.54 42.68 -15.37
CA ALA A 89 0.93 41.59 -16.27
C ALA A 89 0.16 40.30 -15.89
N GLU A 90 -0.42 39.65 -16.91
CA GLU A 90 -1.26 38.45 -16.81
C GLU A 90 -0.46 37.18 -16.49
N GLY A 91 -1.11 36.24 -15.77
CA GLY A 91 -0.73 34.82 -15.79
C GLY A 91 -0.52 34.11 -14.45
N ALA A 92 -1.32 34.40 -13.41
CA ALA A 92 -1.35 33.57 -12.20
C ALA A 92 -2.59 32.65 -12.22
N ALA A 93 -2.36 31.33 -12.11
CA ALA A 93 -3.42 30.34 -11.95
C ALA A 93 -4.29 30.69 -10.73
N VAL A 94 -5.59 30.83 -10.96
CA VAL A 94 -6.57 31.23 -9.95
C VAL A 94 -6.72 30.10 -8.92
N ALA A 95 -6.47 30.41 -7.65
CA ALA A 95 -6.66 29.47 -6.53
C ALA A 95 -8.13 28.99 -6.46
N PRO A 96 -8.40 27.71 -6.16
CA PRO A 96 -9.76 27.22 -6.04
C PRO A 96 -10.50 27.93 -4.89
N ALA A 97 -11.75 28.30 -5.15
CA ALA A 97 -12.62 28.95 -4.17
C ALA A 97 -12.97 28.01 -3.01
N GLY A 98 -13.24 28.58 -1.83
CA GLY A 98 -13.70 27.84 -0.67
C GLY A 98 -15.04 27.09 -0.93
N PRO A 99 -15.50 26.30 0.05
CA PRO A 99 -16.70 25.44 -0.05
C PRO A 99 -17.98 26.11 -0.57
N ASP A 100 -18.09 27.43 -0.41
CA ASP A 100 -19.25 28.27 -0.69
C ASP A 100 -18.98 29.34 -1.78
N GLY A 101 -17.79 29.33 -2.40
CA GLY A 101 -17.36 30.38 -3.32
C GLY A 101 -16.82 31.64 -2.64
N SER A 102 -16.75 31.70 -1.30
CA SER A 102 -16.18 32.83 -0.56
C SER A 102 -14.65 32.75 -0.45
N ARG A 103 -14.01 33.92 -0.45
CA ARG A 103 -12.58 34.10 -0.13
C ARG A 103 -12.39 34.17 1.39
N GLY A 104 -12.81 33.14 2.11
CA GLY A 104 -12.61 33.03 3.55
C GLY A 104 -11.13 32.96 3.92
N ARG A 105 -10.79 33.37 5.16
CA ARG A 105 -9.43 33.26 5.71
C ARG A 105 -8.97 31.80 5.64
N ARG A 106 -7.79 31.55 5.05
CA ARG A 106 -7.19 30.21 4.94
C ARG A 106 -5.71 30.24 5.23
N ALA A 107 -5.18 29.12 5.70
CA ALA A 107 -3.75 28.90 5.85
C ALA A 107 -3.35 27.58 5.18
N MET A 108 -2.18 27.55 4.57
CA MET A 108 -1.57 26.34 4.04
C MET A 108 -0.18 26.19 4.62
N ALA A 109 0.20 24.96 4.94
CA ALA A 109 1.59 24.59 5.22
C ALA A 109 1.93 23.33 4.39
N GLY A 110 3.21 23.15 4.07
CA GLY A 110 3.72 22.01 3.32
C GLY A 110 4.94 21.38 3.97
N VAL A 111 5.01 20.05 3.95
CA VAL A 111 6.12 19.25 4.49
C VAL A 111 6.61 18.29 3.41
N VAL A 112 7.91 18.28 3.15
CA VAL A 112 8.53 17.29 2.25
C VAL A 112 8.66 15.97 3.00
N LYS A 113 8.13 14.89 2.42
CA LYS A 113 8.25 13.56 3.00
C LYS A 113 9.67 13.03 2.90
N ASP A 114 10.24 12.73 4.05
CA ASP A 114 11.49 12.01 4.15
C ASP A 114 11.25 10.55 4.55
N ALA A 115 11.47 9.62 3.62
CA ALA A 115 11.27 8.18 3.84
C ALA A 115 12.44 7.47 4.56
N GLY A 116 13.48 8.19 4.97
CA GLY A 116 14.67 7.53 5.52
C GLY A 116 15.43 6.79 4.42
N ASP A 117 15.93 5.60 4.75
CA ASP A 117 16.62 4.71 3.79
C ASP A 117 15.66 3.71 3.10
N ASP A 118 14.34 3.89 3.25
CA ASP A 118 13.36 3.09 2.52
C ASP A 118 13.28 3.55 1.06
N PRO A 119 13.33 2.64 0.06
CA PRO A 119 13.13 2.97 -1.36
C PRO A 119 11.64 3.22 -1.66
N ASP A 120 11.07 4.19 -0.95
CA ASP A 120 9.67 4.59 -1.02
C ASP A 120 9.46 5.58 -2.15
N VAL A 121 8.55 5.26 -3.08
CA VAL A 121 8.25 6.09 -4.26
C VAL A 121 7.71 7.47 -3.91
N THR A 122 7.20 7.68 -2.69
CA THR A 122 6.72 8.98 -2.22
C THR A 122 7.76 9.72 -1.36
N HIS A 123 9.03 9.26 -1.33
CA HIS A 123 10.15 10.03 -0.80
C HIS A 123 10.33 11.33 -1.59
N GLY A 124 10.55 12.45 -0.92
CA GLY A 124 10.69 13.78 -1.52
C GLY A 124 9.38 14.43 -1.95
N ALA A 125 8.24 13.75 -1.83
CA ALA A 125 6.95 14.33 -2.17
C ALA A 125 6.57 15.46 -1.20
N LEU A 126 6.17 16.62 -1.73
CA LEU A 126 5.66 17.74 -0.94
C LEU A 126 4.18 17.53 -0.62
N ILE A 127 3.88 17.35 0.65
CA ILE A 127 2.52 17.15 1.17
C ILE A 127 2.05 18.46 1.76
N ARG A 128 0.95 18.99 1.23
CA ARG A 128 0.35 20.26 1.68
C ARG A 128 -0.94 20.00 2.42
N SER A 129 -1.21 20.83 3.43
CA SER A 129 -2.48 20.88 4.12
C SER A 129 -2.99 22.32 4.08
N THR A 130 -4.13 22.52 3.43
CA THR A 130 -4.85 23.80 3.43
C THR A 130 -6.01 23.70 4.42
N VAL A 131 -6.08 24.67 5.33
CA VAL A 131 -7.04 24.71 6.43
C VAL A 131 -7.88 25.98 6.33
N TRP A 132 -9.20 25.79 6.40
CA TRP A 132 -10.19 26.84 6.54
C TRP A 132 -10.94 26.66 7.87
N ALA A 133 -11.51 27.74 8.39
CA ALA A 133 -12.50 27.64 9.46
C ALA A 133 -13.69 26.79 8.99
N GLY A 134 -14.17 25.91 9.86
CA GLY A 134 -15.35 25.09 9.65
C GLY A 134 -16.62 25.73 10.22
N GLU A 135 -17.75 25.10 9.94
CA GLU A 135 -19.02 25.45 10.59
C GLU A 135 -18.98 25.03 12.07
N PRO A 136 -19.57 25.81 13.00
CA PRO A 136 -19.61 25.44 14.41
C PRO A 136 -20.18 24.03 14.64
N GLY A 137 -19.44 23.21 15.38
CA GLY A 137 -19.77 21.81 15.67
C GLY A 137 -19.51 20.81 14.55
N SER A 138 -18.89 21.22 13.44
CA SER A 138 -18.54 20.32 12.32
C SER A 138 -17.34 19.40 12.61
N GLY A 139 -16.52 19.76 13.59
CA GLY A 139 -15.23 19.15 13.87
C GLY A 139 -14.29 19.24 12.66
N VAL A 140 -13.44 18.23 12.50
CA VAL A 140 -12.53 18.14 11.35
C VAL A 140 -13.22 17.46 10.16
N VAL A 141 -13.40 18.21 9.08
CA VAL A 141 -13.91 17.75 7.78
C VAL A 141 -12.74 17.57 6.81
N PHE A 142 -12.62 16.40 6.20
CA PHE A 142 -11.51 16.07 5.30
C PHE A 142 -11.89 16.23 3.83
N ARG A 143 -10.99 16.81 3.04
CA ARG A 143 -11.08 16.91 1.58
C ARG A 143 -9.80 16.41 0.90
N ALA A 144 -9.96 15.87 -0.31
CA ALA A 144 -8.86 15.55 -1.19
C ALA A 144 -8.61 16.76 -2.10
N GLY A 145 -7.40 17.33 -2.02
CA GLY A 145 -6.88 18.26 -3.02
C GLY A 145 -6.12 17.52 -4.13
N PRO A 146 -5.49 18.26 -5.06
CA PRO A 146 -4.71 17.67 -6.15
C PRO A 146 -3.68 16.65 -5.66
N GLY A 147 -3.60 15.50 -6.33
CA GLY A 147 -2.63 14.45 -6.01
C GLY A 147 -2.97 13.58 -4.79
N VAL A 148 -4.10 13.81 -4.10
CA VAL A 148 -4.68 12.84 -3.15
C VAL A 148 -5.81 12.07 -3.83
N GLY A 149 -5.76 10.74 -3.70
CA GLY A 149 -6.72 9.87 -4.37
C GLY A 149 -8.11 9.89 -3.75
N THR A 150 -9.10 9.49 -4.54
CA THR A 150 -10.48 9.23 -4.09
C THR A 150 -10.79 7.74 -4.22
N VAL A 151 -11.48 7.19 -3.23
CA VAL A 151 -11.87 5.77 -3.19
C VAL A 151 -13.04 5.52 -4.14
N THR A 152 -12.86 4.63 -5.09
CA THR A 152 -13.87 4.25 -6.11
C THR A 152 -14.33 2.80 -6.00
N LYS A 153 -13.62 1.97 -5.22
CA LYS A 153 -13.98 0.58 -4.94
C LYS A 153 -14.23 0.36 -3.45
N ALA A 154 -15.17 -0.52 -3.12
CA ALA A 154 -15.40 -0.98 -1.76
C ALA A 154 -14.27 -1.94 -1.30
N GLY A 155 -14.20 -2.22 0.00
CA GLY A 155 -13.21 -3.14 0.60
C GLY A 155 -12.03 -2.45 1.27
N LEU A 156 -11.88 -1.14 1.09
CA LEU A 156 -10.96 -0.33 1.87
C LEU A 156 -11.61 0.12 3.19
N PRO A 157 -10.84 0.55 4.21
CA PRO A 157 -11.37 1.14 5.44
C PRO A 157 -12.16 2.45 5.24
N LEU A 158 -12.15 2.98 4.02
CA LEU A 158 -12.73 4.25 3.63
C LEU A 158 -13.91 4.00 2.68
N GLY A 159 -14.98 4.79 2.81
CA GLY A 159 -16.14 4.69 1.95
C GLY A 159 -15.86 5.08 0.50
N VAL A 160 -16.68 4.59 -0.43
CA VAL A 160 -16.64 5.03 -1.84
C VAL A 160 -17.01 6.51 -1.91
N GLY A 161 -16.24 7.29 -2.67
CA GLY A 161 -16.34 8.73 -2.77
C GLY A 161 -15.52 9.49 -1.71
N GLU A 162 -14.93 8.81 -0.73
CA GLU A 162 -14.13 9.48 0.30
C GLU A 162 -12.69 9.79 -0.16
N PRO A 163 -12.07 10.88 0.37
CA PRO A 163 -10.64 11.12 0.28
C PRO A 163 -9.84 9.93 0.82
N ALA A 164 -8.79 9.52 0.11
CA ALA A 164 -7.87 8.44 0.48
C ALA A 164 -6.93 8.82 1.65
N ILE A 165 -7.51 9.39 2.71
CA ILE A 165 -6.86 9.72 3.98
C ILE A 165 -7.27 8.66 4.99
N ASN A 166 -6.37 7.75 5.33
CA ASN A 166 -6.68 6.57 6.14
C ASN A 166 -7.07 6.92 7.59
N PRO A 167 -7.72 6.00 8.33
CA PRO A 167 -8.24 6.27 9.67
C PRO A 167 -7.20 6.78 10.69
N VAL A 168 -6.00 6.19 10.72
CA VAL A 168 -4.94 6.62 11.66
C VAL A 168 -4.44 8.04 11.34
N PRO A 169 -4.10 8.40 10.09
CA PRO A 169 -3.84 9.79 9.72
C PRO A 169 -4.99 10.76 10.05
N ARG A 170 -6.25 10.37 9.82
CA ARG A 170 -7.41 11.20 10.22
C ARG A 170 -7.42 11.46 11.72
N GLN A 171 -7.15 10.43 12.53
CA GLN A 171 -7.08 10.59 13.99
C GLN A 171 -5.91 11.50 14.39
N MET A 172 -4.72 11.28 13.83
CA MET A 172 -3.54 12.13 14.11
C MET A 172 -3.81 13.61 13.79
N ILE A 173 -4.48 13.89 12.67
CA ILE A 173 -4.87 15.26 12.30
C ILE A 173 -5.89 15.82 13.30
N ARG A 174 -6.92 15.06 13.69
CA ARG A 174 -7.91 15.49 14.70
C ARG A 174 -7.24 15.82 16.03
N ASP A 175 -6.31 14.98 16.47
CA ASP A 175 -5.56 15.19 17.72
C ASP A 175 -4.70 16.45 17.65
N ALA A 176 -4.01 16.68 16.52
CA ALA A 176 -3.20 17.88 16.31
C ALA A 176 -4.03 19.17 16.24
N VAL A 177 -5.21 19.13 15.61
CA VAL A 177 -6.16 20.25 15.60
C VAL A 177 -6.66 20.54 17.02
N ALA A 178 -7.04 19.51 17.78
CA ALA A 178 -7.49 19.68 19.16
C ALA A 178 -6.39 20.25 20.07
N GLU A 179 -5.13 19.81 19.90
CA GLU A 179 -3.98 20.34 20.61
C GLU A 179 -3.78 21.85 20.35
N VAL A 180 -3.83 22.26 19.08
CA VAL A 180 -3.69 23.68 18.69
C VAL A 180 -4.88 24.51 19.16
N ALA A 181 -6.10 23.99 19.05
CA ALA A 181 -7.30 24.66 19.53
C ALA A 181 -7.22 24.96 21.03
N ALA A 182 -6.80 23.97 21.83
CA ALA A 182 -6.60 24.13 23.27
C ALA A 182 -5.46 25.09 23.63
N GLY A 183 -4.39 25.12 22.83
CA GLY A 183 -3.22 25.98 23.08
C GLY A 183 -3.38 27.43 22.65
N PHE A 184 -4.15 27.71 21.60
CA PHE A 184 -4.21 29.02 20.94
C PHE A 184 -5.62 29.63 20.82
N GLY A 185 -6.66 28.97 21.36
CA GLY A 185 -8.00 29.54 21.48
C GLY A 185 -8.91 29.38 20.25
N GLY A 186 -9.07 28.14 19.76
CA GLY A 186 -10.02 27.77 18.70
C GLY A 186 -11.05 26.74 19.14
N ASP A 187 -12.10 26.53 18.34
CA ASP A 187 -13.15 25.51 18.57
C ASP A 187 -12.77 24.12 18.02
N GLY A 188 -11.85 24.07 17.07
CA GLY A 188 -11.42 22.83 16.39
C GLY A 188 -12.31 22.44 15.21
N ASP A 189 -13.23 23.32 14.81
CA ASP A 189 -14.07 23.15 13.65
C ASP A 189 -13.32 23.66 12.41
N VAL A 190 -12.87 22.74 11.56
CA VAL A 190 -12.01 23.07 10.41
C VAL A 190 -12.31 22.19 9.20
N VAL A 191 -12.18 22.78 8.02
CA VAL A 191 -12.05 22.04 6.77
C VAL A 191 -10.58 21.86 6.46
N VAL A 192 -10.13 20.61 6.31
CA VAL A 192 -8.74 20.25 6.01
C VAL A 192 -8.70 19.59 4.65
N GLU A 193 -8.07 20.26 3.69
CA GLU A 193 -7.75 19.69 2.39
C GLU A 193 -6.28 19.27 2.35
N ILE A 194 -6.04 17.99 2.05
CA ILE A 194 -4.67 17.49 1.85
C ILE A 194 -4.41 17.36 0.36
N SER A 195 -3.27 17.86 -0.10
CA SER A 195 -2.80 17.70 -1.48
C SER A 195 -1.35 17.20 -1.50
N VAL A 196 -0.95 16.59 -2.61
CA VAL A 196 0.42 16.12 -2.81
C VAL A 196 0.91 16.56 -4.19
N ASP A 197 1.99 17.33 -4.22
CA ASP A 197 2.57 17.78 -5.49
C ASP A 197 3.01 16.57 -6.33
N HIS A 198 2.60 16.56 -7.61
CA HIS A 198 2.78 15.42 -8.52
C HIS A 198 2.18 14.09 -8.04
N GLY A 199 1.26 14.12 -7.06
CA GLY A 199 0.72 12.91 -6.44
C GLY A 199 -0.02 11.99 -7.41
N GLU A 200 -0.67 12.51 -8.44
CA GLU A 200 -1.32 11.69 -9.48
C GLU A 200 -0.29 10.88 -10.28
N GLU A 201 0.81 11.50 -10.69
CA GLU A 201 1.89 10.85 -11.44
C GLU A 201 2.56 9.77 -10.60
N ILE A 202 2.90 10.09 -9.35
CA ILE A 202 3.51 9.15 -8.41
C ILE A 202 2.57 7.95 -8.19
N ALA A 203 1.26 8.19 -8.02
CA ALA A 203 0.27 7.15 -7.77
C ALA A 203 0.16 6.10 -8.89
N ARG A 204 0.48 6.43 -10.15
CA ARG A 204 0.48 5.47 -11.27
C ARG A 204 1.49 4.35 -11.09
N SER A 205 2.56 4.60 -10.34
CA SER A 205 3.58 3.61 -9.99
C SER A 205 3.31 2.94 -8.64
N THR A 206 2.10 3.08 -8.08
CA THR A 206 1.70 2.47 -6.81
C THR A 206 0.59 1.44 -6.99
N TRP A 207 0.21 0.82 -5.88
CA TRP A 207 -0.94 -0.07 -5.80
C TRP A 207 -2.29 0.65 -5.78
N ASN A 208 -2.34 1.97 -5.65
CA ASN A 208 -3.58 2.73 -5.54
C ASN A 208 -4.58 2.47 -6.68
N PRO A 209 -4.19 2.51 -7.98
CA PRO A 209 -5.13 2.27 -9.06
C PRO A 209 -5.81 0.89 -8.97
N ARG A 210 -5.03 -0.15 -8.61
CA ARG A 210 -5.52 -1.53 -8.45
C ARG A 210 -6.54 -1.64 -7.32
N LEU A 211 -6.26 -0.95 -6.21
CA LEU A 211 -7.14 -0.88 -5.04
C LEU A 211 -8.38 -0.01 -5.27
N GLY A 212 -8.52 0.63 -6.44
CA GLY A 212 -9.62 1.56 -6.71
C GLY A 212 -9.45 2.90 -6.02
N ILE A 213 -8.22 3.39 -5.93
CA ILE A 213 -7.91 4.75 -5.46
C ILE A 213 -7.41 5.52 -6.67
N LEU A 214 -8.22 6.46 -7.17
CA LEU A 214 -7.97 7.18 -8.42
C LEU A 214 -7.66 8.66 -8.16
N GLY A 215 -6.88 9.28 -9.04
CA GLY A 215 -6.55 10.72 -8.98
C GLY A 215 -5.41 11.10 -8.04
N GLY A 216 -4.80 10.15 -7.32
CA GLY A 216 -3.69 10.47 -6.43
C GLY A 216 -3.28 9.39 -5.43
N LEU A 217 -2.38 9.81 -4.54
CA LEU A 217 -1.80 9.00 -3.47
C LEU A 217 -2.76 8.85 -2.28
N SER A 218 -2.48 7.83 -1.48
CA SER A 218 -3.14 7.62 -0.19
C SER A 218 -2.33 8.31 0.90
N ILE A 219 -3.00 9.06 1.77
CA ILE A 219 -2.41 9.58 3.01
C ILE A 219 -2.56 8.48 4.06
N LEU A 220 -1.45 7.80 4.34
CA LEU A 220 -1.43 6.55 5.11
C LEU A 220 -0.29 6.53 6.12
N GLY A 221 -0.35 5.58 7.05
CA GLY A 221 0.65 5.38 8.09
C GLY A 221 0.00 5.01 9.42
N THR A 222 0.28 3.82 9.95
CA THR A 222 -0.31 3.36 11.21
C THR A 222 0.46 3.81 12.46
N THR A 223 1.72 4.18 12.30
CA THR A 223 2.62 4.57 13.40
C THR A 223 3.25 5.93 13.20
N GLY A 224 3.00 6.60 12.08
CA GLY A 224 3.71 7.83 11.69
C GLY A 224 5.12 7.62 11.14
N ILE A 225 5.69 6.42 11.31
CA ILE A 225 7.09 6.07 10.97
C ILE A 225 7.15 5.12 9.77
N VAL A 226 8.03 5.41 8.82
CA VAL A 226 8.45 4.51 7.76
C VAL A 226 9.68 3.73 8.24
N VAL A 227 9.58 2.40 8.22
CA VAL A 227 10.70 1.51 8.56
C VAL A 227 11.24 0.95 7.25
N PRO A 228 12.54 1.14 6.94
CA PRO A 228 13.13 0.64 5.70
C PRO A 228 12.90 -0.86 5.50
N TYR A 229 12.51 -1.24 4.28
CA TYR A 229 12.30 -2.61 3.83
C TYR A 229 11.30 -3.40 4.71
N SER A 230 10.26 -2.72 5.19
CA SER A 230 9.27 -3.31 6.10
C SER A 230 8.42 -4.38 5.43
N CYS A 231 8.65 -5.65 5.78
CA CYS A 231 7.78 -6.77 5.39
C CYS A 231 6.33 -6.54 5.82
N SER A 232 6.09 -5.81 6.91
CA SER A 232 4.73 -5.56 7.42
C SER A 232 3.92 -4.62 6.52
N ALA A 233 4.56 -3.68 5.83
CA ALA A 233 3.89 -2.81 4.88
C ALA A 233 3.45 -3.60 3.63
N TRP A 234 4.32 -4.49 3.12
CA TRP A 234 4.00 -5.39 2.02
C TRP A 234 2.87 -6.37 2.38
N ILE A 235 2.88 -6.94 3.58
CA ILE A 235 1.81 -7.83 4.02
C ILE A 235 0.47 -7.10 4.11
N ASP A 236 0.45 -5.81 4.49
CA ASP A 236 -0.79 -5.04 4.52
C ASP A 236 -1.36 -4.81 3.11
N SER A 237 -0.51 -4.52 2.12
CA SER A 237 -0.98 -4.35 0.73
C SER A 237 -1.62 -5.64 0.17
N ILE A 238 -1.06 -6.81 0.50
CA ILE A 238 -1.66 -8.11 0.16
C ILE A 238 -3.06 -8.26 0.76
N ARG A 239 -3.24 -7.89 2.04
CA ARG A 239 -4.54 -7.96 2.71
C ARG A 239 -5.57 -7.04 2.05
N ARG A 240 -5.17 -5.80 1.76
CA ARG A 240 -6.03 -4.83 1.04
C ARG A 240 -6.40 -5.32 -0.35
N GLY A 241 -5.48 -5.94 -1.08
CA GLY A 241 -5.77 -6.55 -2.37
C GLY A 241 -6.87 -7.62 -2.26
N VAL A 242 -6.79 -8.50 -1.26
CA VAL A 242 -7.82 -9.52 -1.01
C VAL A 242 -9.17 -8.89 -0.64
N ASP A 243 -9.18 -7.88 0.23
CA ASP A 243 -10.43 -7.22 0.63
C ASP A 243 -11.12 -6.52 -0.54
N VAL A 244 -10.35 -5.82 -1.38
CA VAL A 244 -10.86 -5.18 -2.61
C VAL A 244 -11.38 -6.23 -3.58
N ALA A 245 -10.64 -7.32 -3.82
CA ALA A 245 -11.09 -8.41 -4.69
C ALA A 245 -12.43 -9.00 -4.21
N ARG A 246 -12.55 -9.25 -2.90
CA ARG A 246 -13.78 -9.77 -2.30
C ARG A 246 -14.95 -8.79 -2.41
N ALA A 247 -14.70 -7.51 -2.14
CA ALA A 247 -15.71 -6.47 -2.25
C ALA A 247 -16.17 -6.23 -3.70
N ALA A 248 -15.27 -6.43 -4.67
CA ALA A 248 -15.58 -6.42 -6.10
C ALA A 248 -16.25 -7.73 -6.59
N GLY A 249 -16.57 -8.67 -5.70
CA GLY A 249 -17.22 -9.94 -6.04
C GLY A 249 -16.32 -10.92 -6.80
N ARG A 250 -15.00 -10.76 -6.75
CA ARG A 250 -14.07 -11.67 -7.43
C ARG A 250 -14.09 -13.04 -6.78
N THR A 251 -14.32 -14.05 -7.60
CA THR A 251 -14.34 -15.46 -7.18
C THR A 251 -12.98 -16.13 -7.35
N HIS A 252 -12.10 -15.53 -8.15
CA HIS A 252 -10.77 -16.03 -8.48
C HIS A 252 -9.75 -14.90 -8.34
N VAL A 253 -8.71 -15.13 -7.55
CA VAL A 253 -7.56 -14.22 -7.39
C VAL A 253 -6.25 -14.94 -7.70
N ALA A 254 -5.22 -14.21 -8.09
CA ALA A 254 -3.88 -14.75 -8.32
C ALA A 254 -2.83 -14.10 -7.41
N GLY A 255 -2.15 -14.91 -6.59
CA GLY A 255 -0.94 -14.50 -5.85
C GLY A 255 0.30 -14.69 -6.70
N CYS A 256 0.92 -13.58 -7.13
CA CYS A 256 2.03 -13.61 -8.06
C CYS A 256 3.34 -13.20 -7.38
N THR A 257 4.43 -13.92 -7.67
CA THR A 257 5.76 -13.61 -7.08
C THR A 257 6.46 -12.39 -7.70
N GLY A 258 5.86 -11.79 -8.74
CA GLY A 258 6.37 -10.66 -9.49
C GLY A 258 5.66 -10.46 -10.84
N SER A 259 6.07 -9.44 -11.58
CA SER A 259 5.40 -8.97 -12.81
C SER A 259 5.35 -10.00 -13.94
N THR A 260 6.39 -10.83 -14.12
CA THR A 260 6.37 -11.91 -15.13
C THR A 260 5.30 -12.95 -14.82
N SER A 261 5.21 -13.40 -13.56
CA SER A 261 4.17 -14.35 -13.14
C SER A 261 2.75 -13.76 -13.20
N GLU A 262 2.63 -12.45 -12.97
CA GLU A 262 1.37 -11.73 -13.10
C GLU A 262 0.88 -11.74 -14.56
N LYS A 263 1.74 -11.36 -15.51
CA LYS A 263 1.41 -11.40 -16.95
C LYS A 263 0.97 -12.79 -17.41
N VAL A 264 1.66 -13.83 -16.93
CA VAL A 264 1.30 -15.22 -17.25
C VAL A 264 -0.06 -15.58 -16.63
N ALA A 265 -0.32 -15.25 -15.36
CA ALA A 265 -1.62 -15.52 -14.73
C ALA A 265 -2.76 -14.82 -15.46
N VAL A 266 -2.58 -13.56 -15.89
CA VAL A 266 -3.56 -12.83 -16.72
C VAL A 266 -3.76 -13.52 -18.06
N ALA A 267 -2.70 -13.91 -18.77
CA ALA A 267 -2.81 -14.58 -20.06
C ALA A 267 -3.53 -15.94 -19.97
N VAL A 268 -3.36 -16.66 -18.86
CA VAL A 268 -3.95 -17.99 -18.65
C VAL A 268 -5.40 -17.92 -18.18
N HIS A 269 -5.76 -16.94 -17.35
CA HIS A 269 -7.06 -16.89 -16.66
C HIS A 269 -7.94 -15.70 -17.03
N GLY A 270 -7.44 -14.70 -17.76
CA GLY A 270 -8.18 -13.48 -18.08
C GLY A 270 -8.53 -12.64 -16.85
N LEU A 271 -7.71 -12.70 -15.80
CA LEU A 271 -8.00 -12.03 -14.53
C LEU A 271 -7.90 -10.50 -14.66
N PRO A 272 -8.86 -9.75 -14.10
CA PRO A 272 -8.78 -8.29 -14.01
C PRO A 272 -7.73 -7.85 -12.99
N GLU A 273 -7.27 -6.61 -13.07
CA GLU A 273 -6.19 -6.09 -12.21
C GLU A 273 -6.50 -6.18 -10.71
N ASP A 274 -7.76 -6.01 -10.32
CA ASP A 274 -8.19 -6.10 -8.90
C ASP A 274 -8.35 -7.54 -8.38
N ALA A 275 -8.04 -8.54 -9.20
CA ALA A 275 -7.88 -9.93 -8.80
C ALA A 275 -6.40 -10.37 -8.69
N LEU A 276 -5.45 -9.49 -9.02
CA LEU A 276 -4.02 -9.77 -8.98
C LEU A 276 -3.45 -9.29 -7.65
N LEU A 277 -2.76 -10.17 -6.93
CA LEU A 277 -2.13 -9.93 -5.63
C LEU A 277 -0.60 -9.97 -5.79
N ASP A 278 0.11 -8.89 -5.48
CA ASP A 278 1.58 -8.89 -5.42
C ASP A 278 2.04 -9.58 -4.14
N MET A 279 2.08 -10.91 -4.23
CA MET A 279 2.50 -11.79 -3.16
C MET A 279 4.00 -11.66 -2.88
N GLY A 280 4.80 -11.30 -3.89
CA GLY A 280 6.26 -11.30 -3.79
C GLY A 280 6.79 -12.64 -3.27
N ASP A 281 7.50 -12.61 -2.14
CA ASP A 281 7.99 -13.80 -1.45
C ASP A 281 7.09 -14.28 -0.29
N PHE A 282 6.00 -13.56 0.00
CA PHE A 282 5.16 -13.78 1.18
C PHE A 282 3.95 -14.68 0.92
N ALA A 283 4.17 -15.89 0.41
CA ALA A 283 3.08 -16.86 0.17
C ALA A 283 2.24 -17.12 1.43
N GLY A 284 2.89 -17.22 2.59
CA GLY A 284 2.21 -17.38 3.87
C GLY A 284 1.28 -16.23 4.23
N ALA A 285 1.56 -15.00 3.80
CA ALA A 285 0.70 -13.85 4.08
C ALA A 285 -0.63 -13.97 3.31
N VAL A 286 -0.56 -14.31 2.02
CA VAL A 286 -1.74 -14.58 1.18
C VAL A 286 -2.55 -15.73 1.77
N LEU A 287 -1.92 -16.89 2.00
CA LEU A 287 -2.59 -18.11 2.45
C LEU A 287 -3.26 -17.93 3.82
N LYS A 288 -2.55 -17.36 4.80
CA LYS A 288 -3.10 -17.16 6.16
C LYS A 288 -4.24 -16.15 6.17
N TYR A 289 -4.22 -15.16 5.28
CA TYR A 289 -5.28 -14.18 5.17
C TYR A 289 -6.53 -14.76 4.49
N LEU A 290 -6.35 -15.45 3.35
CA LEU A 290 -7.43 -16.14 2.64
C LEU A 290 -8.09 -17.24 3.49
N LYS A 291 -7.35 -17.88 4.41
CA LYS A 291 -7.96 -18.82 5.37
C LYS A 291 -9.11 -18.18 6.16
N ARG A 292 -8.96 -16.91 6.54
CA ARG A 292 -9.94 -16.14 7.34
C ARG A 292 -10.91 -15.34 6.46
N HIS A 293 -10.49 -14.99 5.26
CA HIS A 293 -11.24 -14.19 4.30
C HIS A 293 -11.29 -14.92 2.94
N PRO A 294 -12.04 -16.03 2.85
CA PRO A 294 -11.96 -16.92 1.70
C PRO A 294 -12.43 -16.25 0.42
N VAL A 295 -11.80 -16.67 -0.68
CA VAL A 295 -12.22 -16.49 -2.06
C VAL A 295 -12.31 -17.89 -2.69
N PRO A 296 -13.30 -18.19 -3.54
CA PRO A 296 -13.51 -19.54 -4.08
C PRO A 296 -12.27 -20.18 -4.73
N ARG A 297 -11.42 -19.38 -5.40
CA ARG A 297 -10.24 -19.88 -6.11
C ARG A 297 -9.02 -18.97 -5.96
N LEU A 298 -7.86 -19.57 -5.69
CA LEU A 298 -6.54 -18.94 -5.67
C LEU A 298 -5.62 -19.61 -6.70
N THR A 299 -5.04 -18.82 -7.61
CA THR A 299 -3.86 -19.25 -8.38
C THR A 299 -2.60 -18.75 -7.69
N ILE A 300 -1.62 -19.61 -7.45
CA ILE A 300 -0.28 -19.19 -7.05
C ILE A 300 0.62 -19.27 -8.27
N ALA A 301 1.06 -18.12 -8.79
CA ALA A 301 1.92 -18.06 -9.96
C ALA A 301 3.31 -17.55 -9.58
N GLY A 302 4.36 -18.26 -9.97
CA GLY A 302 5.71 -17.84 -9.61
C GLY A 302 6.84 -18.55 -10.31
N GLY A 303 8.03 -17.98 -10.16
CA GLY A 303 9.26 -18.59 -10.66
C GLY A 303 9.49 -19.96 -10.02
N PHE A 304 9.96 -20.93 -10.81
CA PHE A 304 10.17 -22.31 -10.35
C PHE A 304 10.96 -22.41 -9.03
N ALA A 305 12.03 -21.63 -8.89
CA ALA A 305 12.86 -21.63 -7.67
C ALA A 305 12.11 -21.14 -6.42
N LYS A 306 11.12 -20.25 -6.56
CA LYS A 306 10.28 -19.80 -5.44
C LYS A 306 9.23 -20.85 -5.11
N LEU A 307 8.60 -21.44 -6.13
CA LEU A 307 7.58 -22.46 -5.91
C LEU A 307 8.14 -23.80 -5.44
N SER A 308 9.40 -24.14 -5.76
CA SER A 308 10.07 -25.30 -5.15
C SER A 308 10.27 -25.14 -3.64
N LYS A 309 10.46 -23.92 -3.13
CA LYS A 309 10.52 -23.64 -1.69
C LYS A 309 9.14 -23.82 -1.04
N LEU A 310 8.09 -23.38 -1.72
CA LEU A 310 6.72 -23.61 -1.25
C LEU A 310 6.37 -25.11 -1.26
N ALA A 311 6.80 -25.84 -2.30
CA ALA A 311 6.67 -27.29 -2.37
C ALA A 311 7.36 -27.98 -1.18
N ALA A 312 8.55 -27.50 -0.78
CA ALA A 312 9.26 -27.97 0.41
C ALA A 312 8.65 -27.50 1.76
N GLY A 313 7.52 -26.77 1.75
CA GLY A 313 6.82 -26.34 2.95
C GLY A 313 7.14 -24.92 3.44
N HIS A 314 8.02 -24.19 2.77
CA HIS A 314 8.38 -22.82 3.16
C HIS A 314 7.31 -21.81 2.74
N LEU A 315 6.80 -21.03 3.70
CA LEU A 315 5.81 -19.99 3.46
C LEU A 315 6.41 -18.60 3.17
N ASP A 316 7.71 -18.45 3.37
CA ASP A 316 8.50 -17.28 2.99
C ASP A 316 9.54 -17.75 1.96
N LEU A 317 9.43 -17.22 0.74
CA LEU A 317 10.17 -17.68 -0.42
C LEU A 317 11.48 -16.90 -0.63
N HIS A 318 11.77 -15.93 0.25
CA HIS A 318 12.95 -15.10 0.15
C HIS A 318 14.22 -15.95 0.38
N SER A 319 15.27 -15.73 -0.43
CA SER A 319 16.51 -16.52 -0.35
C SER A 319 17.16 -16.51 1.03
N ALA A 320 17.14 -15.37 1.74
CA ALA A 320 17.66 -15.29 3.11
C ALA A 320 16.88 -16.14 4.14
N ARG A 321 15.66 -16.58 3.83
CA ARG A 321 14.78 -17.34 4.72
C ARG A 321 14.66 -18.81 4.32
N SER A 322 14.75 -19.10 3.04
CA SER A 322 14.64 -20.44 2.50
C SER A 322 15.52 -20.58 1.24
N GLN A 323 16.15 -21.73 1.12
CA GLN A 323 16.99 -22.09 -0.03
C GLN A 323 16.27 -23.13 -0.88
N VAL A 324 16.67 -23.25 -2.14
CA VAL A 324 16.19 -24.36 -2.98
C VAL A 324 16.82 -25.65 -2.48
N ASP A 325 15.98 -26.57 -2.00
CA ASP A 325 16.43 -27.89 -1.59
C ASP A 325 16.54 -28.82 -2.81
N LYS A 326 17.78 -29.04 -3.24
CA LYS A 326 18.07 -29.88 -4.41
C LYS A 326 17.88 -31.37 -4.13
N GLY A 327 18.05 -31.80 -2.87
CA GLY A 327 17.76 -33.17 -2.46
C GLY A 327 16.26 -33.45 -2.52
N TYR A 328 15.46 -32.48 -2.09
CA TYR A 328 14.01 -32.51 -2.24
C TYR A 328 13.57 -32.55 -3.72
N LEU A 329 14.16 -31.71 -4.57
CA LEU A 329 13.89 -31.73 -6.02
C LEU A 329 14.28 -33.07 -6.66
N ALA A 330 15.40 -33.67 -6.26
CA ALA A 330 15.80 -34.99 -6.72
C ALA A 330 14.80 -36.08 -6.26
N GLY A 331 14.28 -35.97 -5.04
CA GLY A 331 13.21 -36.82 -4.53
C GLY A 331 11.94 -36.74 -5.37
N LEU A 332 11.50 -35.51 -5.70
CA LEU A 332 10.37 -35.31 -6.61
C LEU A 332 10.65 -35.86 -8.02
N ALA A 333 11.86 -35.64 -8.56
CA ALA A 333 12.24 -36.18 -9.85
C ALA A 333 12.15 -37.72 -9.87
N ARG A 334 12.63 -38.40 -8.81
CA ARG A 334 12.50 -39.87 -8.67
C ARG A 334 11.04 -40.32 -8.65
N ALA A 335 10.18 -39.61 -7.90
CA ALA A 335 8.74 -39.88 -7.90
C ALA A 335 8.10 -39.69 -9.29
N GLY A 336 8.65 -38.78 -10.10
CA GLY A 336 8.28 -38.54 -11.49
C GLY A 336 8.86 -39.50 -12.52
N GLY A 337 9.58 -40.55 -12.10
CA GLY A 337 10.18 -41.54 -13.00
C GLY A 337 11.64 -41.29 -13.38
N ALA A 338 12.33 -40.35 -12.72
CA ALA A 338 13.77 -40.19 -12.91
C ALA A 338 14.53 -41.43 -12.40
N GLY A 339 15.40 -41.99 -13.24
CA GLY A 339 16.38 -42.98 -12.82
C GLY A 339 17.42 -42.41 -11.83
N PRO A 340 18.21 -43.27 -11.17
CA PRO A 340 19.19 -42.86 -10.16
C PRO A 340 20.16 -41.79 -10.66
N GLU A 341 20.70 -41.96 -11.87
CA GLU A 341 21.68 -41.04 -12.47
C GLU A 341 21.10 -39.63 -12.66
N LEU A 342 19.87 -39.52 -13.18
CA LEU A 342 19.20 -38.24 -13.38
C LEU A 342 18.89 -37.56 -12.04
N ALA A 343 18.43 -38.33 -11.06
CA ALA A 343 18.15 -37.79 -9.74
C ALA A 343 19.41 -37.25 -9.05
N ASP A 344 20.53 -37.95 -9.20
CA ASP A 344 21.82 -37.51 -8.63
C ASP A 344 22.33 -36.27 -9.37
N ALA A 345 22.15 -36.18 -10.69
CA ALA A 345 22.43 -34.96 -11.46
C ALA A 345 21.56 -33.77 -11.00
N VAL A 346 20.27 -33.99 -10.71
CA VAL A 346 19.38 -32.95 -10.16
C VAL A 346 19.84 -32.48 -8.78
N ALA A 347 20.26 -33.41 -7.90
CA ALA A 347 20.79 -33.05 -6.58
C ALA A 347 22.10 -32.23 -6.69
N ALA A 348 22.94 -32.56 -7.68
CA ALA A 348 24.21 -31.90 -7.93
C ALA A 348 24.08 -30.54 -8.66
N ALA A 349 22.95 -30.27 -9.33
CA ALA A 349 22.73 -29.06 -10.12
C ALA A 349 23.09 -27.76 -9.36
N ASN A 350 23.62 -26.77 -10.07
CA ASN A 350 23.98 -25.48 -9.50
C ASN A 350 22.76 -24.57 -9.32
N THR A 351 21.73 -24.75 -10.15
CA THR A 351 20.52 -23.92 -10.12
C THR A 351 19.24 -24.74 -10.24
N ALA A 352 18.13 -24.18 -9.75
CA ALA A 352 16.80 -24.77 -9.94
C ALA A 352 16.40 -24.89 -11.43
N LEU A 353 16.91 -23.97 -12.27
CA LEU A 353 16.64 -24.01 -13.72
C LEU A 353 17.34 -25.19 -14.38
N GLU A 354 18.59 -25.45 -14.01
CA GLU A 354 19.36 -26.61 -14.48
C GLU A 354 18.65 -27.92 -14.11
N ALA A 355 18.15 -28.04 -12.88
CA ALA A 355 17.34 -29.20 -12.46
C ALA A 355 16.11 -29.43 -13.36
N ILE A 356 15.38 -28.37 -13.72
CA ILE A 356 14.27 -28.45 -14.68
C ILE A 356 14.74 -28.90 -16.06
N GLN A 357 15.85 -28.35 -16.55
CA GLN A 357 16.35 -28.62 -17.89
C GLN A 357 16.78 -30.09 -18.03
N LEU A 358 17.48 -30.62 -17.01
CA LEU A 358 17.85 -32.03 -16.93
C LEU A 358 16.61 -32.93 -16.97
N CYS A 359 15.60 -32.65 -16.14
CA CYS A 359 14.37 -33.44 -16.11
C CYS A 359 13.59 -33.36 -17.42
N ARG A 360 13.48 -32.16 -18.01
CA ARG A 360 12.79 -31.95 -19.28
C ARG A 360 13.45 -32.71 -20.42
N ALA A 361 14.78 -32.73 -20.48
CA ALA A 361 15.53 -33.49 -21.49
C ALA A 361 15.28 -35.00 -21.39
N ALA A 362 14.99 -35.49 -20.18
CA ALA A 362 14.69 -36.90 -19.91
C ALA A 362 13.17 -37.22 -19.88
N GLY A 363 12.30 -36.27 -20.19
CA GLY A 363 10.84 -36.46 -20.17
C GLY A 363 10.21 -36.56 -18.77
N VAL A 364 10.92 -36.17 -17.71
CA VAL A 364 10.41 -36.17 -16.33
C VAL A 364 9.72 -34.83 -16.03
N PRO A 365 8.45 -34.81 -15.59
CA PRO A 365 7.66 -33.59 -15.41
C PRO A 365 7.92 -32.91 -14.06
N LEU A 366 9.19 -32.59 -13.76
CA LEU A 366 9.58 -32.01 -12.45
C LEU A 366 8.83 -30.71 -12.13
N GLY A 367 8.53 -29.89 -13.12
CA GLY A 367 7.78 -28.65 -12.92
C GLY A 367 6.36 -28.87 -12.40
N ASP A 368 5.65 -29.86 -12.95
CA ASP A 368 4.29 -30.21 -12.53
C ASP A 368 4.31 -30.80 -11.13
N LEU A 369 5.27 -31.68 -10.83
CA LEU A 369 5.44 -32.27 -9.50
C LEU A 369 5.72 -31.20 -8.42
N VAL A 370 6.53 -30.20 -8.74
CA VAL A 370 6.74 -29.04 -7.86
C VAL A 370 5.46 -28.22 -7.70
N ALA A 371 4.71 -27.98 -8.78
CA ALA A 371 3.45 -27.25 -8.70
C ALA A 371 2.43 -28.00 -7.82
N GLU A 372 2.34 -29.32 -7.95
CA GLU A 372 1.44 -30.17 -7.17
C GLU A 372 1.81 -30.17 -5.68
N ALA A 373 3.11 -30.31 -5.38
CA ALA A 373 3.60 -30.24 -4.01
C ALA A 373 3.39 -28.85 -3.39
N ALA A 374 3.63 -27.77 -4.14
CA ALA A 374 3.35 -26.41 -3.69
C ALA A 374 1.85 -26.19 -3.42
N ARG A 375 0.97 -26.72 -4.29
CA ARG A 375 -0.48 -26.72 -4.09
C ARG A 375 -0.86 -27.48 -2.82
N ALA A 376 -0.25 -28.64 -2.57
CA ALA A 376 -0.48 -29.42 -1.37
C ALA A 376 -0.09 -28.65 -0.10
N THR A 377 1.06 -27.97 -0.09
CA THR A 377 1.48 -27.09 1.01
C THR A 377 0.45 -25.96 1.23
N ALA A 378 0.03 -25.29 0.16
CA ALA A 378 -0.96 -24.21 0.22
C ALA A 378 -2.30 -24.70 0.81
N LEU A 379 -2.80 -25.85 0.33
CA LEU A 379 -4.01 -26.48 0.86
C LEU A 379 -3.85 -26.92 2.32
N GLY A 380 -2.66 -27.38 2.73
CA GLY A 380 -2.32 -27.66 4.12
C GLY A 380 -2.48 -26.44 5.04
N VAL A 381 -2.11 -25.25 4.57
CA VAL A 381 -2.37 -24.00 5.31
C VAL A 381 -3.87 -23.68 5.31
N LEU A 382 -4.53 -23.86 4.17
CA LEU A 382 -5.95 -23.55 3.94
C LEU A 382 -6.92 -24.63 4.44
N VAL A 383 -6.47 -25.65 5.19
CA VAL A 383 -7.34 -26.69 5.76
C VAL A 383 -8.55 -26.06 6.45
N GLY A 384 -9.75 -26.54 6.07
CA GLY A 384 -11.04 -26.07 6.55
C GLY A 384 -11.56 -24.79 5.86
N SER A 385 -10.83 -24.23 4.91
CA SER A 385 -11.23 -23.05 4.13
C SER A 385 -11.75 -23.46 2.74
N PRO A 386 -12.85 -22.86 2.25
CA PRO A 386 -13.46 -23.20 0.96
C PRO A 386 -12.73 -22.49 -0.20
N VAL A 387 -11.45 -22.80 -0.37
CA VAL A 387 -10.57 -22.20 -1.37
C VAL A 387 -9.94 -23.31 -2.21
N ALA A 388 -10.28 -23.36 -3.49
CA ALA A 388 -9.55 -24.18 -4.45
C ALA A 388 -8.22 -23.50 -4.82
N VAL A 389 -7.15 -24.27 -4.95
CA VAL A 389 -5.82 -23.76 -5.29
C VAL A 389 -5.32 -24.43 -6.55
N ASP A 390 -4.84 -23.63 -7.49
CA ASP A 390 -3.99 -24.06 -8.60
C ASP A 390 -2.65 -23.34 -8.58
N VAL A 391 -1.64 -23.91 -9.24
CA VAL A 391 -0.27 -23.41 -9.21
C VAL A 391 0.31 -23.36 -10.62
N ILE A 392 0.98 -22.26 -10.95
CA ILE A 392 1.69 -22.07 -12.22
C ILE A 392 3.18 -21.78 -11.95
N CYS A 393 4.03 -22.70 -12.36
CA CYS A 393 5.49 -22.55 -12.35
C CYS A 393 5.96 -21.95 -13.68
N ILE A 394 6.74 -20.87 -13.60
CA ILE A 394 7.35 -20.23 -14.77
C ILE A 394 8.87 -20.18 -14.69
N ASP A 395 9.53 -20.09 -15.85
CA ASP A 395 10.93 -19.68 -15.95
C ASP A 395 11.06 -18.14 -15.96
N ARG A 396 12.28 -17.63 -16.17
CA ARG A 396 12.55 -16.18 -16.21
C ARG A 396 11.94 -15.48 -17.42
N ALA A 397 11.72 -16.20 -18.53
CA ALA A 397 11.10 -15.67 -19.74
C ALA A 397 9.56 -15.67 -19.66
N GLY A 398 8.98 -16.26 -18.60
CA GLY A 398 7.54 -16.44 -18.48
C GLY A 398 7.02 -17.69 -19.19
N THR A 399 7.91 -18.57 -19.68
CA THR A 399 7.51 -19.87 -20.18
C THR A 399 7.00 -20.70 -19.01
N ILE A 400 5.85 -21.33 -19.20
CA ILE A 400 5.30 -22.23 -18.19
C ILE A 400 6.09 -23.52 -18.23
N VAL A 401 6.68 -23.86 -17.10
CA VAL A 401 7.52 -25.04 -16.90
C VAL A 401 6.83 -26.11 -16.06
N GLY A 402 5.72 -25.76 -15.41
CA GLY A 402 4.85 -26.72 -14.76
C GLY A 402 3.55 -26.12 -14.25
N ARG A 403 2.53 -26.96 -14.06
CA ARG A 403 1.22 -26.57 -13.56
C ARG A 403 0.63 -27.66 -12.66
N ALA A 404 -0.23 -27.21 -11.75
CA ALA A 404 -1.10 -28.09 -11.00
C ALA A 404 -2.53 -27.56 -11.09
N GLU A 405 -3.44 -28.40 -11.56
CA GLU A 405 -4.87 -28.06 -11.72
C GLU A 405 -5.52 -27.67 -10.38
N PRO A 406 -6.68 -26.98 -10.39
CA PRO A 406 -7.37 -26.62 -9.15
C PRO A 406 -7.70 -27.84 -8.30
N ALA A 407 -7.33 -27.81 -7.02
CA ALA A 407 -7.75 -28.79 -6.02
C ALA A 407 -8.21 -28.09 -4.73
N GLY A 408 -9.12 -28.71 -3.99
CA GLY A 408 -9.70 -28.16 -2.76
C GLY A 408 -11.24 -28.13 -2.79
N PRO A 409 -11.89 -27.78 -1.67
CA PRO A 409 -13.35 -27.71 -1.62
C PRO A 409 -13.82 -26.54 -2.50
N LEU A 410 -14.39 -26.87 -3.66
CA LEU A 410 -15.05 -25.90 -4.53
C LEU A 410 -16.33 -25.42 -3.83
N ILE A 411 -16.47 -24.10 -3.66
CA ILE A 411 -17.79 -23.51 -3.42
C ILE A 411 -18.57 -23.70 -4.72
N PRO A 412 -19.73 -24.38 -4.74
CA PRO A 412 -20.60 -24.34 -5.90
C PRO A 412 -20.90 -22.87 -6.20
N GLY A 413 -20.53 -22.39 -7.38
CA GLY A 413 -20.90 -21.04 -7.80
C GLY A 413 -22.43 -20.85 -7.72
N PRO A 414 -22.93 -19.60 -7.68
CA PRO A 414 -24.36 -19.37 -7.79
C PRO A 414 -24.88 -20.09 -9.03
N LEU A 415 -25.87 -20.96 -8.84
CA LEU A 415 -26.53 -21.68 -9.93
C LEU A 415 -26.98 -20.65 -10.98
N SER A 416 -26.52 -20.83 -12.22
CA SER A 416 -27.03 -20.06 -13.36
C SER A 416 -28.56 -20.16 -13.41
N PRO A 417 -29.31 -19.06 -13.55
CA PRO A 417 -30.76 -19.11 -13.64
C PRO A 417 -31.31 -19.71 -14.95
N LEU A 418 -30.46 -20.27 -15.83
CA LEU A 418 -30.88 -20.89 -17.08
C LEU A 418 -30.83 -22.41 -16.99
N ALA A 419 -31.73 -22.98 -16.19
CA ALA A 419 -32.17 -24.36 -16.30
C ALA A 419 -33.56 -24.52 -15.66
N ARG A 420 -34.58 -23.95 -16.31
CA ARG A 420 -35.96 -24.44 -16.29
C ARG A 420 -36.58 -24.24 -17.65
#